data_AF-A0AA86VIB2-F1
#
_entry.id   AF-A0AA86VIB2-F1
#
_cell.length_a   1.000
_cell.length_b   1.000
_cell.length_c   1.000
_cell.angle_alpha   90.00
_cell.angle_beta   90.00
_cell.angle_gamma   90.00
#
_symmetry.space_group_name_H-M   'P 1'
#
loop_
_entity.id
_entity.type
_entity.pdbx_description
1 polymer ?
#
loop_
_entity_poly.entity_id
_entity_poly.type
_entity_poly.pdbx_seq_one_letter_code
_entity_poly.pdbx_strand_id
1 'polypeptide(L)'
;MEINALAREALINADGTIESSCAPGKYSIEISSAAYDLEWRFDMQLWVTDYVNHYYPEPSLVKSDEELQAWWKEIRTAGHADKKDEPWWPVLKTPRDLIGILSPIIWVTSGHHAAVNFGQYVYGGYFPNRPTITRTKMPTEDPSEDE
;
A
#
# COMPACT_ATOMS: atom_id res chain seq x y z
N MET A 1 4.33 -10.21 8.67
CA MET A 1 3.02 -10.57 9.30
C MET A 1 2.93 -10.05 10.73
N GLU A 2 3.96 -10.25 11.58
CA GLU A 2 3.98 -9.80 12.98
C GLU A 2 3.77 -8.29 13.16
N ILE A 3 4.53 -7.44 12.46
CA ILE A 3 4.38 -5.98 12.58
C ILE A 3 2.96 -5.50 12.24
N ASN A 4 2.30 -6.12 11.26
CA ASN A 4 0.91 -5.80 10.91
C ASN A 4 -0.07 -6.26 12.00
N ALA A 5 0.21 -7.37 12.70
CA ALA A 5 -0.60 -7.82 13.82
C ALA A 5 -0.49 -6.86 15.00
N LEU A 6 0.74 -6.49 15.37
CA LEU A 6 1.00 -5.50 16.41
C LEU A 6 0.40 -4.13 16.07
N ALA A 7 0.47 -3.72 14.80
CA ALA A 7 -0.16 -2.48 14.34
C ALA A 7 -1.68 -2.52 14.56
N ARG A 8 -2.35 -3.63 14.24
CA ARG A 8 -3.79 -3.81 14.51
C ARG A 8 -4.13 -3.85 15.99
N GLU A 9 -3.17 -4.20 16.84
CA GLU A 9 -3.37 -4.30 18.29
C GLU A 9 -3.19 -2.96 19.01
N ALA A 10 -2.21 -2.14 18.59
CA ALA A 10 -1.81 -0.95 19.36
C ALA A 10 -1.67 0.36 18.54
N LEU A 11 -1.59 0.29 17.21
CA LEU A 11 -1.35 1.45 16.36
C LEU A 11 -2.64 1.99 15.74
N ILE A 12 -3.36 1.13 15.02
CA ILE A 12 -4.53 1.48 14.20
C ILE A 12 -5.87 0.98 14.76
N ASN A 13 -5.86 0.43 15.97
CA ASN A 13 -7.08 0.08 16.70
C ASN A 13 -7.81 1.34 17.19
N ALA A 14 -9.08 1.15 17.58
CA ALA A 14 -9.85 2.17 18.28
C ALA A 14 -9.10 2.66 19.53
N ASP A 15 -9.05 3.98 19.71
CA ASP A 15 -8.27 4.66 20.76
C ASP A 15 -6.75 4.35 20.74
N GLY A 16 -6.26 3.76 19.64
CA GLY A 16 -4.85 3.47 19.42
C GLY A 16 -4.02 4.72 19.14
N THR A 17 -2.74 4.50 18.86
CA THR A 17 -1.78 5.60 18.68
C THR A 17 -2.18 6.55 17.53
N ILE A 18 -2.67 6.04 16.40
CA ILE A 18 -3.08 6.89 15.26
C ILE A 18 -4.33 7.71 15.57
N GLU A 19 -5.39 7.11 16.11
CA GLU A 19 -6.62 7.84 16.43
C GLU A 19 -6.42 8.92 17.50
N SER A 20 -5.53 8.68 18.45
CA SER A 20 -5.25 9.64 19.53
C SER A 20 -4.27 10.76 19.16
N SER A 21 -3.50 10.62 18.08
CA SER A 21 -2.42 11.57 17.73
C SER A 21 -2.57 12.25 16.36
N CYS A 22 -3.51 11.83 15.53
CA CYS A 22 -3.76 12.40 14.20
C CYS A 22 -5.11 13.11 14.11
N ALA A 23 -5.18 14.21 13.35
CA ALA A 23 -6.38 15.04 13.19
C ALA A 23 -7.67 14.27 12.81
N PRO A 24 -7.64 13.22 11.96
CA PRO A 24 -8.88 12.52 11.60
C PRO A 24 -9.49 11.69 12.75
N GLY A 25 -8.75 11.43 13.83
CA GLY A 25 -9.23 10.63 14.95
C GLY A 25 -9.78 9.27 14.52
N LYS A 26 -10.98 8.93 14.97
CA LYS A 26 -11.72 7.69 14.60
C LYS A 26 -11.97 7.48 13.10
N TYR A 27 -11.77 8.51 12.26
CA TYR A 27 -11.92 8.42 10.81
C TYR A 27 -10.61 8.13 10.08
N SER A 28 -9.49 7.99 10.80
CA SER A 28 -8.15 7.86 10.22
C SER A 28 -8.03 6.69 9.24
N ILE A 29 -8.59 5.54 9.59
CA ILE A 29 -8.49 4.31 8.78
C ILE A 29 -9.42 4.34 7.57
N GLU A 30 -10.58 4.99 7.68
CA GLU A 30 -11.50 5.17 6.56
C GLU A 30 -10.86 6.05 5.47
N ILE A 31 -10.29 7.19 5.88
CA ILE A 31 -9.64 8.13 4.96
C ILE A 31 -8.38 7.53 4.35
N SER A 32 -7.55 6.84 5.15
CA SER A 32 -6.34 6.21 4.61
C SER A 32 -6.66 5.14 3.59
N SER A 33 -7.70 4.32 3.81
CA SER A 33 -8.16 3.33 2.85
C SER A 33 -8.55 3.95 1.51
N ALA A 34 -9.20 5.12 1.51
CA ALA A 34 -9.55 5.82 0.28
C ALA A 34 -8.32 6.42 -0.43
N ALA A 35 -7.36 6.95 0.34
CA ALA A 35 -6.15 7.54 -0.21
C ALA A 35 -5.23 6.51 -0.89
N TYR A 36 -5.08 5.31 -0.31
CA TYR A 36 -4.24 4.25 -0.86
C TYR A 36 -4.72 3.72 -2.22
N ASP A 37 -6.00 3.85 -2.55
CA ASP A 37 -6.55 3.45 -3.84
C ASP A 37 -6.00 4.29 -5.02
N LEU A 38 -5.37 5.44 -4.72
CA LEU A 38 -4.88 6.40 -5.70
C LEU A 38 -3.37 6.30 -5.95
N GLU A 39 -2.64 5.41 -5.26
CA GLU A 39 -1.17 5.40 -5.32
C GLU A 39 -0.58 4.65 -6.53
N TRP A 40 0.62 5.10 -6.92
CA TRP A 40 1.31 4.77 -8.16
C TRP A 40 1.89 3.35 -8.22
N ARG A 41 1.91 2.80 -9.44
CA ARG A 41 2.56 1.54 -9.78
C ARG A 41 3.95 1.76 -10.39
N PHE A 42 4.85 0.81 -10.14
CA PHE A 42 6.16 0.72 -10.75
C PHE A 42 6.24 -0.58 -11.56
N ASP A 43 6.45 -0.47 -12.86
CA ASP A 43 5.95 -1.51 -13.75
C ASP A 43 7.00 -2.55 -14.17
N MET A 44 8.32 -2.31 -14.04
CA MET A 44 9.31 -3.29 -14.52
C MET A 44 10.68 -3.16 -13.83
N GLN A 45 11.24 -4.29 -13.37
CA GLN A 45 12.64 -4.39 -12.94
C GLN A 45 13.40 -5.43 -13.79
N LEU A 46 14.65 -5.11 -14.14
CA LEU A 46 15.52 -5.99 -14.94
C LEU A 46 15.68 -7.38 -14.30
N TRP A 47 15.89 -7.42 -12.98
CA TRP A 47 16.08 -8.69 -12.26
C TRP A 47 14.85 -9.62 -12.35
N VAL A 48 13.64 -9.08 -12.19
CA VAL A 48 12.39 -9.88 -12.26
C VAL A 48 12.22 -10.45 -13.66
N THR A 49 12.51 -9.63 -14.68
CA THR A 49 12.47 -10.05 -16.09
C THR A 49 13.40 -11.23 -16.34
N ASP A 50 14.67 -11.12 -15.92
CA ASP A 50 15.67 -12.17 -16.14
C ASP A 50 15.30 -13.46 -15.39
N TYR A 51 14.86 -13.34 -14.14
CA TYR A 51 14.45 -14.48 -13.33
C TYR A 51 13.24 -15.19 -13.91
N VAL A 52 12.17 -14.46 -14.25
CA VAL A 52 10.95 -15.06 -14.81
C VAL A 52 11.23 -15.72 -16.16
N ASN A 53 11.99 -15.08 -17.04
CA ASN A 53 12.30 -15.66 -18.35
C ASN A 53 13.19 -16.91 -18.26
N HIS A 54 13.95 -17.08 -17.17
CA HIS A 54 14.72 -18.30 -16.93
C HIS A 54 13.83 -19.52 -16.66
N TYR A 55 12.80 -19.37 -15.80
CA TYR A 55 11.91 -20.48 -15.41
C TYR A 55 10.69 -20.62 -16.33
N TYR A 56 10.24 -19.53 -16.93
CA TYR A 56 9.07 -19.47 -17.80
C TYR A 56 9.43 -18.84 -19.16
N PRO A 57 10.28 -19.49 -19.97
CA PRO A 57 10.61 -18.98 -21.30
C PRO A 57 9.40 -18.93 -22.24
N GLU A 58 8.39 -19.76 -22.01
CA GLU A 58 7.22 -19.91 -22.88
C GLU A 58 5.89 -19.68 -22.14
N PRO A 59 4.88 -19.05 -22.75
CA PRO A 59 3.57 -18.83 -22.13
C PRO A 59 2.83 -20.10 -21.71
N SER A 60 3.11 -21.25 -22.34
CA SER A 60 2.51 -22.53 -21.95
C SER A 60 2.87 -22.92 -20.52
N LEU A 61 4.13 -22.66 -20.11
CA LEU A 61 4.64 -23.02 -18.78
C LEU A 61 3.93 -22.23 -17.67
N VAL A 62 3.62 -20.95 -17.90
CA VAL A 62 2.84 -20.12 -16.96
C VAL A 62 1.40 -20.63 -16.82
N LYS A 63 0.80 -21.09 -17.92
CA LYS A 63 -0.59 -21.57 -17.94
C LYS A 63 -0.76 -22.95 -17.32
N SER A 64 0.25 -23.81 -17.47
CA SER A 64 0.22 -25.18 -16.94
C SER A 64 0.64 -25.26 -15.47
N ASP A 65 1.21 -24.21 -14.91
CA ASP A 65 1.60 -24.19 -13.50
C ASP A 65 0.37 -24.01 -12.60
N GLU A 66 -0.08 -25.12 -12.01
CA GLU A 66 -1.28 -25.15 -11.16
C GLU A 66 -1.10 -24.34 -9.87
N GLU A 67 0.10 -24.33 -9.29
CA GLU A 67 0.40 -23.60 -8.05
C GLU A 67 0.37 -22.09 -8.31
N LEU A 68 1.00 -21.63 -9.39
CA LEU A 68 1.04 -20.23 -9.77
C LEU A 68 -0.36 -19.70 -10.11
N GLN A 69 -1.17 -20.49 -10.82
CA GLN A 69 -2.56 -20.13 -11.14
C GLN A 69 -3.44 -20.10 -9.88
N ALA A 70 -3.27 -21.07 -8.97
CA ALA A 70 -3.99 -21.09 -7.70
C ALA A 70 -3.62 -19.90 -6.82
N TRP A 71 -2.32 -19.59 -6.70
CA TRP A 71 -1.79 -18.45 -5.96
C TRP A 71 -2.40 -17.12 -6.43
N TRP A 72 -2.38 -16.87 -7.73
CA TRP A 72 -2.92 -15.61 -8.27
C TRP A 72 -4.44 -15.51 -8.13
N LYS A 73 -5.14 -16.64 -8.28
CA LYS A 73 -6.57 -16.72 -8.01
C LYS A 73 -6.88 -16.38 -6.55
N GLU A 74 -6.11 -16.91 -5.60
CA GLU A 74 -6.29 -16.64 -4.17
C GLU A 74 -6.07 -15.17 -3.84
N ILE A 75 -4.98 -14.56 -4.33
CA ILE A 75 -4.72 -13.12 -4.16
C ILE A 75 -5.93 -12.30 -4.61
N ARG A 76 -6.43 -12.54 -5.82
CA ARG A 76 -7.53 -11.75 -6.38
C ARG A 76 -8.86 -12.02 -5.70
N THR A 77 -9.19 -13.27 -5.40
CA THR A 77 -10.56 -13.67 -5.01
C THR A 77 -10.77 -13.82 -3.52
N ALA A 78 -9.70 -14.03 -2.74
CA ALA A 78 -9.75 -14.12 -1.29
C ALA A 78 -8.98 -12.98 -0.63
N GLY A 79 -7.75 -12.68 -1.08
CA GLY A 79 -6.92 -11.61 -0.52
C GLY A 79 -7.49 -10.20 -0.75
N HIS A 80 -7.93 -9.94 -1.98
CA HIS A 80 -8.54 -8.68 -2.42
C HIS A 80 -9.97 -8.90 -2.94
N ALA A 81 -10.76 -9.68 -2.19
CA ALA A 81 -12.10 -10.11 -2.59
C ALA A 81 -13.06 -8.95 -2.90
N ASP A 82 -12.86 -7.79 -2.26
CA ASP A 82 -13.61 -6.55 -2.46
C ASP A 82 -13.39 -5.95 -3.86
N LYS A 83 -12.24 -6.22 -4.48
CA LYS A 83 -11.86 -5.70 -5.81
C LYS A 83 -11.76 -6.78 -6.87
N LYS A 84 -12.20 -8.01 -6.60
CA LYS A 84 -11.95 -9.17 -7.48
C LYS A 84 -12.48 -9.02 -8.92
N ASP A 85 -13.50 -8.19 -9.10
CA ASP A 85 -14.22 -7.96 -10.37
C ASP A 85 -13.70 -6.73 -11.14
N GLU A 86 -12.69 -6.03 -10.62
CA GLU A 86 -12.12 -4.84 -11.24
C GLU A 86 -11.41 -5.15 -12.58
N PRO A 87 -11.55 -4.30 -13.62
CA PRO A 87 -11.07 -4.60 -14.96
C PRO A 87 -9.54 -4.52 -15.10
N TRP A 88 -8.86 -3.90 -14.13
CA TRP A 88 -7.41 -3.70 -14.16
C TRP A 88 -6.59 -4.91 -13.69
N TRP A 89 -7.23 -5.99 -13.22
CA TRP A 89 -6.53 -7.20 -12.80
C TRP A 89 -5.81 -7.89 -13.97
N PRO A 90 -4.49 -8.15 -13.84
CA PRO A 90 -3.76 -8.99 -14.79
C PRO A 90 -4.31 -10.41 -14.92
N VAL A 91 -4.27 -10.97 -16.13
CA VAL A 91 -4.90 -12.26 -16.47
C VAL A 91 -3.98 -13.47 -16.27
N LEU A 92 -2.69 -13.25 -15.93
CA LEU A 92 -1.64 -14.26 -15.71
C LEU A 92 -1.61 -15.39 -16.77
N LYS A 93 -1.29 -15.04 -18.01
CA LYS A 93 -1.21 -16.01 -19.13
C LYS A 93 0.16 -16.10 -19.78
N THR A 94 1.03 -15.12 -19.55
CA THR A 94 2.33 -15.00 -20.21
C THR A 94 3.43 -14.64 -19.20
N PRO A 95 4.71 -14.86 -19.55
CA PRO A 95 5.83 -14.42 -18.70
C PRO A 95 5.77 -12.90 -18.47
N ARG A 96 5.34 -12.14 -19.48
CA ARG A 96 5.13 -10.69 -19.37
C ARG A 96 4.07 -10.34 -18.31
N ASP A 97 2.96 -11.07 -18.26
CA ASP A 97 1.94 -10.86 -17.22
C ASP A 97 2.51 -11.14 -15.84
N LEU A 98 3.26 -12.25 -15.68
CA LEU A 98 3.89 -12.63 -14.42
C LEU A 98 4.92 -11.57 -13.96
N ILE A 99 5.74 -11.05 -14.87
CA ILE A 99 6.68 -9.96 -14.59
C ILE A 99 5.93 -8.70 -14.12
N GLY A 100 4.83 -8.36 -14.79
CA GLY A 100 3.99 -7.21 -14.43
C GLY A 100 3.26 -7.38 -13.09
N ILE A 101 3.03 -8.61 -12.65
CA ILE A 101 2.46 -8.93 -11.33
C ILE A 101 3.53 -8.88 -10.24
N LEU A 102 4.69 -9.51 -10.46
CA LEU A 102 5.74 -9.63 -9.46
C LEU A 102 6.47 -8.31 -9.20
N SER A 103 6.70 -7.50 -10.25
CA SER A 103 7.47 -6.26 -10.11
C SER A 103 6.84 -5.27 -9.11
N PRO A 104 5.53 -4.98 -9.16
CA PRO A 104 4.88 -4.14 -8.16
C PRO A 104 4.92 -4.74 -6.74
N ILE A 105 4.74 -6.05 -6.58
CA ILE A 105 4.79 -6.70 -5.26
C ILE A 105 6.17 -6.51 -4.62
N ILE A 106 7.23 -6.77 -5.39
CA ILE A 106 8.61 -6.59 -4.94
C ILE A 106 8.88 -5.12 -4.63
N TRP A 107 8.45 -4.20 -5.48
CA TRP A 107 8.61 -2.76 -5.25
C TRP A 107 7.92 -2.27 -3.98
N VAL A 108 6.64 -2.63 -3.78
CA VAL A 108 5.83 -2.22 -2.64
C VAL A 108 6.47 -2.67 -1.33
N THR A 109 6.93 -3.93 -1.28
CA THR A 109 7.55 -4.53 -0.09
C THR A 109 8.98 -4.07 0.17
N SER A 110 9.60 -3.34 -0.76
CA SER A 110 10.98 -2.87 -0.65
C SER A 110 11.09 -1.35 -0.77
N GLY A 111 11.38 -0.84 -1.96
CA GLY A 111 11.70 0.57 -2.22
C GLY A 111 10.59 1.53 -1.85
N HIS A 112 9.33 1.16 -2.12
CA HIS A 112 8.19 1.99 -1.73
C HIS A 112 8.07 2.06 -0.20
N HIS A 113 7.98 0.92 0.50
CA HIS A 113 7.94 0.88 1.96
C HIS A 113 9.12 1.66 2.57
N ALA A 114 10.34 1.46 2.08
CA ALA A 114 11.53 2.18 2.55
C ALA A 114 11.40 3.70 2.41
N ALA A 115 10.95 4.17 1.24
CA ALA A 115 10.82 5.59 0.93
C ALA A 115 9.80 6.30 1.84
N VAL A 116 8.70 5.63 2.19
CA VAL A 116 7.65 6.21 3.05
C VAL A 116 7.84 5.92 4.55
N ASN A 117 8.73 5.00 4.90
CA ASN A 117 8.96 4.58 6.29
C ASN A 117 10.20 5.25 6.92
N PHE A 118 11.39 5.10 6.33
CA PHE A 118 12.64 5.44 7.04
C PHE A 118 12.84 6.95 7.24
N GLY A 119 12.17 7.78 6.43
CA GLY A 119 12.18 9.24 6.59
C GLY A 119 11.25 9.78 7.67
N GLN A 120 10.37 8.96 8.26
CA GLN A 120 9.32 9.44 9.18
C GLN A 120 9.90 10.24 10.36
N TYR A 121 10.85 9.67 11.10
CA TYR A 121 11.43 10.37 12.25
C TYR A 121 12.39 11.49 11.83
N VAL A 122 13.17 11.31 10.76
CA VAL A 122 14.13 12.32 10.30
C VAL A 122 13.43 13.64 9.95
N TYR A 123 12.29 13.57 9.27
CA TYR A 123 11.53 14.76 8.90
C TYR A 123 10.44 15.14 9.93
N GLY A 124 9.82 14.16 10.59
CA GLY A 124 8.70 14.39 11.52
C GLY A 124 9.09 14.47 13.00
N GLY A 125 10.33 14.15 13.36
CA GLY A 125 10.81 14.21 14.74
C GLY A 125 10.82 15.64 15.29
N TYR A 126 10.94 16.64 14.43
CA TYR A 126 10.62 18.03 14.77
C TYR A 126 9.16 18.32 14.40
N PHE A 127 8.28 18.26 15.39
CA PHE A 127 6.82 18.30 15.19
C PHE A 127 6.32 19.46 14.30
N PRO A 128 6.82 20.71 14.42
CA PRO A 128 6.37 21.80 13.55
C PRO A 128 6.64 21.57 12.05
N ASN A 129 7.60 20.72 11.68
CA ASN A 129 7.89 20.41 10.28
C ASN A 129 6.90 19.42 9.66
N ARG A 130 6.27 18.55 10.46
CA ARG A 130 5.21 17.62 10.02
C ARG A 130 4.16 17.42 11.12
N PRO A 131 3.30 18.43 11.38
CA PRO A 131 2.27 18.31 12.40
C PRO A 131 1.20 17.29 11.98
N THR A 132 0.87 16.35 12.87
CA THR A 132 -0.17 15.34 12.63
C THR A 132 -1.56 15.80 13.06
N ILE A 133 -1.65 16.89 13.83
CA ILE A 133 -2.90 17.44 14.37
C ILE A 133 -2.89 18.97 14.35
N THR A 134 -4.03 19.55 14.00
CA THR A 134 -4.34 20.98 14.18
C THR A 134 -5.49 21.10 15.17
N ARG A 135 -5.41 22.06 16.10
CA ARG A 135 -6.40 22.23 17.19
C ARG A 135 -7.25 23.48 17.05
N THR A 136 -6.84 24.38 16.17
CA THR A 136 -7.54 25.62 15.88
C THR A 136 -7.91 25.61 14.40
N LYS A 137 -9.03 26.25 14.08
CA LYS A 137 -9.44 26.45 12.69
C LYS A 137 -8.40 27.28 11.95
N MET A 138 -8.42 27.20 10.63
CA MET A 138 -7.65 28.13 9.81
C MET A 138 -8.02 29.56 10.18
N PRO A 139 -7.03 30.44 10.41
CA PRO A 139 -7.31 31.84 10.70
C PRO A 139 -8.06 32.48 9.52
N THR A 140 -9.01 33.35 9.84
CA THR A 140 -9.74 34.19 8.88
C THR A 140 -9.29 35.64 9.02
N GLU A 141 -9.45 36.44 7.97
CA GLU A 141 -9.14 37.88 8.02
C GLU A 141 -10.11 38.64 8.94
N ASP A 142 -11.32 38.10 9.12
CA ASP A 142 -12.28 38.62 10.07
C ASP A 142 -11.83 38.30 11.51
N PRO A 143 -11.76 39.30 12.40
CA PRO A 143 -11.41 39.08 13.80
C PRO A 143 -12.45 38.15 14.44
N SER A 144 -11.97 37.13 15.14
CA SER A 144 -12.85 36.27 15.94
C SER A 144 -13.20 36.98 17.26
N GLU A 145 -14.36 36.68 17.85
CA GLU A 145 -14.79 37.32 19.12
C GLU A 145 -13.84 37.06 20.31
N ASP A 146 -12.92 36.09 20.18
CA ASP A 146 -11.96 35.67 21.21
C ASP A 146 -10.52 36.19 20.99
N GLU A 147 -10.30 37.18 20.10
CA GLU A 147 -9.00 37.89 19.94
C GLU A 147 -8.88 39.20 20.73
#